data_AF-A0A7C1IYC4-F1
#
_entry.id   AF-A0A7C1IYC4-F1
#
_cell.length_a   1.000
_cell.length_b   1.000
_cell.length_c   1.000
_cell.angle_alpha   90.00
_cell.angle_beta   90.00
_cell.angle_gamma   90.00
#
_symmetry.space_group_name_H-M   'P 1'
#
loop_
_entity.id
_entity.type
_entity.pdbx_description
1 polymer ?
#
loop_
_entity_poly.entity_id
_entity_poly.type
_entity_poly.pdbx_seq_one_letter_code
_entity_poly.pdbx_strand_id
1 'polypeptide(L)'
;MARIEGVDLPRNKRVEVALTYIYGIGPTRSQNILAVTGVNPDTRVKDLTEAEVQALREEVGKYRVEGELRREVQLNIKRLIEIGSYR
;
A
#
# COMPACT_ATOMS: atom_id res chain seq x y z
N MET A 1 -7.92 6.35 13.69
CA MET A 1 -8.15 5.35 12.61
C MET A 1 -7.28 5.84 11.48
N ALA A 2 -6.22 5.14 11.11
CA ALA A 2 -5.34 5.61 10.05
C ALA A 2 -5.95 5.15 8.71
N ARG A 3 -6.44 6.11 7.93
CA ARG A 3 -6.90 5.89 6.56
C ARG A 3 -5.80 6.31 5.61
N ILE A 4 -5.29 5.37 4.82
CA ILE A 4 -4.20 5.61 3.86
C ILE A 4 -4.68 5.11 2.50
N GLU A 5 -4.62 5.98 1.48
CA GLU A 5 -5.06 5.67 0.10
C GLU A 5 -6.45 5.04 -0.01
N GLY A 6 -7.39 5.50 0.84
CA GLY A 6 -8.78 5.02 0.84
C GLY A 6 -8.99 3.68 1.56
N VAL A 7 -7.94 3.11 2.17
CA VAL A 7 -8.02 1.87 2.97
C VAL A 7 -7.92 2.20 4.46
N ASP A 8 -8.82 1.62 5.25
CA ASP A 8 -8.81 1.74 6.70
C ASP A 8 -7.91 0.66 7.33
N LEU A 9 -6.80 1.07 7.95
CA LEU A 9 -5.83 0.15 8.52
C LEU A 9 -6.29 -0.41 9.88
N PRO A 10 -6.07 -1.72 10.15
CA PRO A 10 -6.43 -2.33 11.42
C PRO A 10 -5.56 -1.79 12.56
N ARG A 11 -6.21 -1.16 13.56
CA ARG A 11 -5.57 -0.45 14.68
C ARG A 11 -4.62 -1.30 15.53
N ASN A 12 -4.90 -2.60 15.66
CA ASN A 12 -4.18 -3.47 16.59
C ASN A 12 -2.98 -4.20 15.97
N LYS A 13 -2.66 -3.97 14.69
CA LYS A 13 -1.53 -4.62 14.02
C LYS A 13 -0.28 -3.74 14.01
N ARG A 14 0.89 -4.38 13.88
CA ARG A 14 2.17 -3.72 13.57
C ARG A 14 2.04 -2.98 12.24
N VAL A 15 2.62 -1.79 12.12
CA VAL A 15 2.49 -0.95 10.92
C VAL A 15 3.00 -1.69 9.68
N GLU A 16 4.11 -2.44 9.81
CA GLU A 16 4.66 -3.28 8.74
C GLU A 16 3.61 -4.22 8.13
N VAL A 17 2.83 -4.90 8.97
CA VAL A 17 1.79 -5.83 8.53
C VAL A 17 0.54 -5.07 8.08
N ALA A 18 0.20 -3.96 8.75
CA ALA A 18 -0.97 -3.18 8.41
C ALA A 18 -0.87 -2.62 6.98
N LEU A 19 0.29 -2.11 6.56
CA LEU A 19 0.49 -1.57 5.21
C LEU A 19 0.25 -2.62 4.10
N THR A 20 0.45 -3.91 4.39
CA THR A 20 0.18 -4.99 3.41
C THR A 20 -1.30 -5.20 3.10
N TYR A 21 -2.21 -4.58 3.85
CA TYR A 21 -3.64 -4.57 3.52
C TYR A 21 -3.95 -3.73 2.29
N ILE A 22 -3.06 -2.80 1.92
CA ILE A 22 -3.20 -1.98 0.72
C ILE A 22 -2.78 -2.83 -0.48
N TYR A 23 -3.68 -2.98 -1.44
CA TYR A 23 -3.42 -3.73 -2.67
C TYR A 23 -2.28 -3.10 -3.46
N GLY A 24 -1.27 -3.92 -3.76
CA GLY A 24 -0.03 -3.48 -4.40
C GLY A 24 1.12 -3.24 -3.43
N ILE A 25 0.89 -3.32 -2.11
CA ILE A 25 1.95 -3.25 -1.09
C ILE A 25 2.18 -4.65 -0.51
N GLY A 26 3.35 -5.20 -0.80
CA GLY A 26 3.85 -6.44 -0.17
C GLY A 26 4.77 -6.16 1.02
N PRO A 27 5.29 -7.21 1.68
CA PRO A 27 6.20 -7.08 2.83
C PRO A 27 7.46 -6.27 2.48
N THR A 28 8.05 -6.50 1.31
CA THR A 28 9.24 -5.75 0.84
C THR A 28 8.96 -4.26 0.65
N ARG A 29 7.82 -3.91 0.04
CA ARG A 29 7.44 -2.51 -0.17
C ARG A 29 7.11 -1.82 1.16
N SER A 30 6.45 -2.54 2.07
CA SER A 30 6.15 -2.06 3.42
C SER A 30 7.43 -1.71 4.17
N GLN A 31 8.43 -2.60 4.18
CA GLN A 31 9.73 -2.33 4.81
C GLN A 31 10.46 -1.15 4.18
N ASN A 32 10.44 -1.02 2.86
CA ASN A 32 11.04 0.12 2.18
C ASN A 32 10.37 1.44 2.56
N ILE A 33 9.03 1.48 2.60
CA ILE A 33 8.26 2.67 3.01
C ILE A 33 8.61 3.05 4.45
N LEU A 34 8.69 2.07 5.36
CA LEU A 34 9.07 2.30 6.75
C LEU A 34 10.51 2.79 6.89
N ALA A 35 11.44 2.25 6.11
CA ALA A 35 12.83 2.69 6.09
C ALA A 35 12.97 4.14 5.60
N VAL A 36 12.18 4.55 4.60
CA VAL A 36 12.21 5.93 4.06
C VAL A 36 11.53 6.92 5.02
N THR A 37 10.41 6.54 5.62
CA THR A 37 9.66 7.41 6.54
C THR A 37 10.28 7.50 7.94
N GLY A 38 11.18 6.57 8.29
CA GLY A 38 11.78 6.50 9.63
C GLY A 38 10.82 5.97 10.71
N VAL A 39 9.65 5.49 10.33
CA VAL A 39 8.66 4.92 11.25
C VAL A 39 9.12 3.54 11.71
N ASN A 40 9.09 3.30 13.02
CA ASN A 40 9.51 2.02 13.56
C ASN A 40 8.49 0.90 13.17
N PRO A 41 8.94 -0.20 12.53
CA PRO A 41 8.07 -1.30 12.09
C PRO A 41 7.29 -2.01 13.22
N ASP A 42 7.79 -1.97 14.46
CA ASP A 42 7.16 -2.57 15.63
C ASP A 42 6.01 -1.73 16.22
N THR A 43 5.90 -0.47 15.82
CA THR A 43 4.80 0.39 16.27
C THR A 43 3.47 -0.21 15.84
N ARG A 44 2.43 0.01 16.63
CA ARG A 44 1.06 -0.35 16.25
C ARG A 44 0.40 0.84 15.56
N VAL A 45 -0.53 0.55 14.67
CA VAL A 45 -1.28 1.59 13.93
C VAL A 45 -2.01 2.57 14.85
N LYS A 46 -2.44 2.13 16.04
CA LYS A 46 -3.07 3.01 17.04
C LYS A 46 -2.11 4.01 17.69
N ASP A 47 -0.82 3.72 17.71
CA ASP A 47 0.21 4.50 18.40
C ASP A 47 0.95 5.42 17.41
N LEU A 48 0.57 5.39 16.13
CA LEU A 48 1.08 6.29 15.09
C LEU A 48 0.66 7.74 15.37
N THR A 49 1.61 8.64 15.26
CA THR A 49 1.37 10.09 15.30
C THR A 49 0.81 10.59 13.96
N GLU A 50 0.13 11.74 13.97
CA GLU A 50 -0.41 12.33 12.74
C GLU A 50 0.68 12.65 11.71
N ALA A 51 1.87 13.06 12.17
CA ALA A 51 3.02 13.33 11.32
C ALA A 51 3.51 12.05 10.60
N GLU A 52 3.61 10.94 11.32
CA GLU A 52 3.99 9.64 10.73
C GLU A 52 2.93 9.14 9.76
N VAL A 53 1.64 9.32 10.07
CA VAL A 53 0.54 8.97 9.15
C VAL A 53 0.64 9.79 7.86
N GLN A 54 0.95 11.08 7.96
CA GLN A 54 1.12 11.94 6.79
C GLN A 54 2.35 11.54 5.97
N ALA A 55 3.50 11.25 6.60
CA ALA A 55 4.69 10.78 5.91
C ALA A 55 4.45 9.44 5.21
N LEU A 56 3.77 8.49 5.86
CA LEU A 56 3.36 7.22 5.26
C LEU A 56 2.44 7.44 4.06
N ARG A 57 1.51 8.38 4.14
CA ARG A 57 0.60 8.70 3.03
C ARG A 57 1.35 9.26 1.83
N GLU A 58 2.29 10.18 2.06
CA GLU A 58 3.11 10.77 0.99
C GLU A 58 4.02 9.74 0.32
N GLU A 59 4.64 8.85 1.08
CA GLU A 59 5.47 7.79 0.51
C GLU A 59 4.65 6.72 -0.20
N VAL A 60 3.49 6.32 0.36
CA VAL A 60 2.59 5.36 -0.29
C VAL A 60 2.05 5.92 -1.61
N GLY A 61 1.74 7.22 -1.69
CA GLY A 61 1.25 7.87 -2.90
C GLY A 61 2.22 7.84 -4.09
N LYS A 62 3.51 7.52 -3.88
CA LYS A 62 4.48 7.32 -4.97
C LYS A 62 4.33 5.97 -5.66
N TYR A 63 3.62 5.02 -5.05
CA TYR A 63 3.38 3.69 -5.59
C TYR A 63 2.01 3.62 -6.24
N ARG A 64 1.91 2.90 -7.36
CA ARG A 64 0.61 2.52 -7.94
C ARG A 64 -0.05 1.49 -7.02
N VAL A 65 -1.10 1.91 -6.34
CA VAL A 65 -1.83 1.08 -5.36
C VAL A 65 -3.33 1.07 -5.66
N GLU A 66 -4.01 0.07 -5.09
CA GLU A 66 -5.47 -0.09 -5.13
C GLU A 66 -6.10 0.07 -6.52
N GLY A 67 -6.96 1.08 -6.69
CA GLY A 67 -7.80 1.24 -7.86
C GLY A 67 -7.00 1.45 -9.15
N GLU A 68 -5.89 2.17 -9.07
CA GLU A 68 -5.03 2.42 -10.23
C GLU A 68 -4.37 1.11 -10.70
N LEU A 69 -3.74 0.38 -9.77
CA LEU A 69 -3.08 -0.89 -10.09
C LEU A 69 -4.08 -1.95 -10.59
N ARG A 70 -5.27 -2.02 -9.99
CA ARG A 70 -6.33 -2.94 -10.44
C ARG A 70 -6.78 -2.63 -11.87
N ARG A 71 -6.95 -1.35 -12.21
CA ARG A 71 -7.32 -0.92 -13.57
C ARG A 71 -6.21 -1.25 -14.57
N GLU A 72 -4.95 -1.00 -14.23
CA GLU A 72 -3.80 -1.34 -15.07
C GLU A 72 -3.75 -2.84 -15.37
N VAL A 73 -3.90 -3.69 -14.35
CA VAL A 73 -3.94 -5.15 -14.53
C VAL A 73 -5.10 -5.57 -15.43
N GLN A 74 -6.30 -5.01 -15.24
CA GLN A 74 -7.45 -5.30 -16.10
C GLN A 74 -7.22 -4.88 -17.56
N LEU A 75 -6.62 -3.72 -17.81
CA LEU A 75 -6.28 -3.27 -19.15
C LEU A 75 -5.24 -4.18 -19.80
N ASN A 76 -4.24 -4.62 -19.05
CA ASN A 76 -3.24 -5.57 -19.54
C ASN A 76 -3.88 -6.91 -19.93
N ILE A 77 -4.83 -7.41 -19.14
CA ILE A 77 -5.59 -8.63 -19.46
C ILE A 77 -6.44 -8.42 -20.72
N LYS A 78 -7.19 -7.32 -20.82
CA LYS A 78 -7.99 -6.99 -22.00
C LYS A 78 -7.14 -6.93 -23.26
N ARG A 79 -5.97 -6.29 -23.19
CA ARG A 79 -5.01 -6.23 -24.29
C ARG A 79 -4.58 -7.63 -24.76
N LEU A 80 -4.30 -8.56 -23.84
CA LEU A 80 -3.92 -9.94 -24.18
C LEU A 80 -5.07 -10.69 -24.88
N ILE A 81 -6.31 -10.45 -24.45
CA ILE A 81 -7.51 -11.00 -25.09
C ILE A 81 -7.67 -10.42 -26.52
N GLU A 82 -7.54 -9.10 -26.69
CA GLU A 82 -7.70 -8.43 -27.98
C GLU A 82 -6.69 -8.90 -29.04
N ILE A 83 -5.45 -9.22 -28.63
CA ILE A 83 -4.43 -9.75 -29.54
C ILE A 83 -4.52 -11.27 -29.75
N GLY A 84 -5.46 -11.96 -29.11
CA GLY A 84 -5.63 -13.41 -29.25
C GLY A 84 -4.48 -14.24 -28.66
N SER A 85 -3.81 -13.73 -27.62
CA SER A 85 -2.73 -14.45 -26.93
C SER A 85 -3.25 -15.68 -26.18
N TYR A 86 -2.47 -16.76 -26.16
CA TYR A 86 -2.76 -17.96 -25.35
C TYR A 86 -2.58 -17.72 -23.83
N ARG A 87 -1.80 -16.70 -23.44
CA ARG A 87 -1.68 -16.23 -22.04
C ARG A 87 -2.92 -15.47 -21.63
#